data_AF-A0A936PIH9-F1
#
_entry.id   AF-A0A936PIH9-F1
#
_cell.length_a   1.000
_cell.length_b   1.000
_cell.length_c   1.000
_cell.angle_alpha   90.00
_cell.angle_beta   90.00
_cell.angle_gamma   90.00
#
_symmetry.space_group_name_H-M   'P 1'
#
loop_
_entity.id
_entity.type
_entity.pdbx_description
1 polymer ?
#
loop_
_entity_poly.entity_id
_entity_poly.type
_entity_poly.pdbx_seq_one_letter_code
_entity_poly.pdbx_strand_id
1 'polypeptide(L)'
;MKKSMLVFVVAGLVVLSTILWMVNSAGMPDTTDTIQFGVIGLLIAFAVFVGFRRLKSERRGEPVEDELSKHILQKTAAWSYYISLYLWVAMIYIKDRVEMDNEQLIGTGVLGMAVSFVVCWLFIKFRGLRHE
;
A
#
# COMPACT_ATOMS: atom_id res chain seq x y z
N MET A 1 6.54 -22.22 0.00
CA MET A 1 5.84 -21.29 0.93
C MET A 1 4.42 -21.11 0.41
N LYS A 2 3.39 -21.20 1.27
CA LYS A 2 2.03 -20.87 0.83
C LYS A 2 2.00 -19.39 0.40
N LYS A 3 1.32 -19.06 -0.70
CA LYS A 3 1.28 -17.68 -1.24
C LYS A 3 0.76 -16.67 -0.20
N SER A 4 -0.06 -17.13 0.75
CA SER A 4 -0.51 -16.37 1.91
C SER A 4 0.62 -15.90 2.83
N MET A 5 1.65 -16.74 3.04
CA MET A 5 2.77 -16.45 3.94
C MET A 5 3.66 -15.32 3.41
N LEU A 6 3.71 -15.14 2.08
CA LEU A 6 4.49 -14.07 1.45
C LEU A 6 3.99 -12.68 1.88
N VAL A 7 2.67 -12.50 2.01
CA VAL A 7 2.07 -11.22 2.46
C VAL A 7 2.57 -10.84 3.85
N PHE A 8 2.67 -11.80 4.77
CA PHE A 8 3.15 -11.56 6.13
C PHE A 8 4.65 -11.30 6.18
N VAL A 9 5.44 -11.97 5.33
CA VAL A 9 6.87 -11.71 5.21
C VAL A 9 7.12 -10.29 4.70
N VAL A 10 6.42 -9.86 3.66
CA VAL A 10 6.54 -8.50 3.12
C VAL A 10 6.07 -7.46 4.14
N ALA A 11 4.93 -7.68 4.80
CA ALA A 11 4.47 -6.78 5.87
C ALA A 11 5.49 -6.70 7.03
N GLY A 12 6.10 -7.83 7.41
CA GLY A 12 7.16 -7.88 8.41
C GLY A 12 8.41 -7.11 8.01
N LEU A 13 8.82 -7.17 6.74
CA LEU A 13 9.93 -6.38 6.22
C LEU A 13 9.63 -4.88 6.28
N VAL A 14 8.42 -4.46 5.93
CA VAL A 14 8.00 -3.05 6.02
C VAL A 14 7.98 -2.57 7.47
N VAL A 15 7.48 -3.39 8.40
CA VAL A 15 7.51 -3.07 9.84
C VAL A 15 8.95 -2.91 10.33
N LEU A 16 9.82 -3.87 9.99
CA LEU A 16 11.22 -3.86 10.40
C LEU A 16 11.96 -2.62 9.85
N SER A 17 11.80 -2.31 8.57
CA SER A 17 12.44 -1.14 7.97
C SER A 17 11.90 0.17 8.56
N THR A 18 10.62 0.25 8.88
CA THR A 18 10.01 1.42 9.53
C THR A 18 10.52 1.61 10.96
N ILE A 19 10.66 0.53 11.73
CA ILE A 19 11.24 0.57 13.08
C ILE A 19 12.71 1.01 13.01
N LEU A 20 13.49 0.44 12.09
CA LEU A 20 14.89 0.83 11.89
C LEU A 20 15.01 2.29 11.50
N TRP A 21 14.12 2.80 10.65
CA TRP A 21 14.07 4.21 10.31
C TRP A 21 13.78 5.05 11.56
N MET A 22 12.73 4.73 12.32
CA MET A 22 12.33 5.47 13.53
C MET A 22 13.43 5.51 14.61
N VAL A 23 14.21 4.44 14.78
CA VAL A 23 15.29 4.37 15.77
C VAL A 23 16.54 5.14 15.31
N ASN A 24 16.81 5.18 14.02
CA ASN A 24 17.98 5.87 13.47
C ASN A 24 17.73 7.35 13.15
N SER A 25 16.47 7.79 13.10
CA SER A 25 16.12 9.21 12.97
C SER A 25 16.56 9.97 14.23
N ALA A 26 17.65 10.75 14.11
CA ALA A 26 18.16 11.57 15.20
C ALA A 26 17.30 12.84 15.37
N GLY A 27 16.28 12.79 16.21
CA GLY A 27 15.45 13.95 16.55
C GLY A 27 13.98 13.62 16.81
N MET A 28 13.18 14.63 17.15
CA MET A 28 11.72 14.50 17.11
C MET A 28 11.24 14.42 15.66
N PRO A 29 10.30 13.52 15.33
CA PRO A 29 9.78 13.41 13.98
C PRO A 29 9.07 14.71 13.59
N ASP A 30 9.33 15.18 12.38
CA ASP A 30 8.61 16.32 11.83
C ASP A 30 7.13 15.93 11.55
N THR A 31 6.30 16.94 11.28
CA THR A 31 4.88 16.75 10.97
C THR A 31 4.70 15.83 9.76
N THR A 32 5.56 15.98 8.74
CA THR A 32 5.55 15.14 7.54
C THR A 32 5.86 13.69 7.87
N ASP A 33 6.90 13.42 8.65
CA ASP A 33 7.29 12.06 9.05
C ASP A 33 6.19 11.40 9.87
N THR A 34 5.58 12.17 10.78
CA THR A 34 4.45 11.69 11.61
C THR A 34 3.26 11.25 10.75
N ILE A 35 2.92 12.03 9.71
CA ILE A 35 1.88 11.67 8.75
C ILE A 35 2.27 10.41 7.97
N GLN A 36 3.52 10.33 7.48
CA GLN A 36 4.01 9.18 6.74
C GLN A 36 3.96 7.89 7.58
N PHE A 37 4.39 7.93 8.85
CA PHE A 37 4.28 6.80 9.77
C PHE A 37 2.81 6.38 10.00
N GLY A 38 1.89 7.34 10.12
CA GLY A 38 0.46 7.06 10.22
C GLY A 38 -0.09 6.32 9.00
N VAL A 39 0.29 6.75 7.79
CA VAL A 39 -0.09 6.10 6.53
C VAL A 39 0.51 4.70 6.44
N ILE A 40 1.78 4.52 6.79
CA ILE A 40 2.43 3.21 6.84
C ILE A 40 1.68 2.27 7.79
N GLY A 41 1.29 2.75 8.98
CA GLY A 41 0.50 1.98 9.94
C GLY A 41 -0.83 1.49 9.36
N LEU A 42 -1.55 2.36 8.65
CA LEU A 42 -2.79 2.00 7.94
C LEU A 42 -2.54 0.95 6.85
N LEU A 43 -1.47 1.07 6.08
CA LEU A 43 -1.10 0.11 5.04
C LEU A 43 -0.74 -1.25 5.62
N ILE A 44 -0.02 -1.30 6.74
CA ILE A 44 0.29 -2.54 7.46
C ILE A 44 -1.01 -3.19 7.96
N ALA A 45 -1.91 -2.41 8.59
CA ALA A 45 -3.20 -2.91 9.05
C ALA A 45 -4.02 -3.50 7.89
N PHE A 46 -4.02 -2.83 6.73
CA PHE A 46 -4.65 -3.33 5.52
C PHE A 46 -4.02 -4.63 5.01
N ALA A 47 -2.69 -4.71 4.95
CA ALA A 47 -1.96 -5.90 4.52
C ALA A 47 -2.25 -7.09 5.44
N VAL A 48 -2.28 -6.87 6.75
CA VAL A 48 -2.63 -7.87 7.77
C VAL A 48 -4.09 -8.32 7.62
N PHE A 49 -5.03 -7.38 7.40
CA PHE A 49 -6.44 -7.71 7.13
C PHE A 49 -6.61 -8.61 5.90
N VAL A 50 -5.94 -8.28 4.79
CA VAL A 50 -5.95 -9.09 3.57
C VAL A 50 -5.29 -10.45 3.81
N GLY A 51 -4.16 -10.49 4.51
CA GLY A 51 -3.44 -11.71 4.87
C GLY A 51 -4.31 -12.66 5.71
N PHE A 52 -4.99 -12.16 6.74
CA PHE A 52 -5.90 -12.96 7.56
C PHE A 52 -7.07 -13.54 6.76
N ARG A 53 -7.65 -12.78 5.83
CA ARG A 53 -8.70 -13.29 4.94
C ARG A 53 -8.18 -14.44 4.08
N ARG A 54 -6.97 -14.33 3.52
CA ARG A 54 -6.34 -15.40 2.73
C ARG A 54 -6.09 -16.65 3.57
N LEU A 55 -5.55 -16.51 4.78
CA LEU A 55 -5.34 -17.64 5.69
C LEU A 55 -6.65 -18.33 6.10
N LYS A 56 -7.71 -17.57 6.35
CA LYS A 56 -9.02 -18.12 6.70
C LYS A 56 -9.62 -18.94 5.55
N SER A 57 -9.51 -18.46 4.31
CA SER A 57 -9.97 -19.17 3.12
C SER A 57 -9.13 -20.45 2.87
N GLU A 58 -7.80 -20.37 3.03
CA GLU A 58 -6.92 -21.55 2.97
C GLU A 58 -7.29 -22.61 4.01
N ARG A 59 -7.60 -22.21 5.25
CA ARG A 59 -8.04 -23.14 6.30
C ARG A 59 -9.39 -23.80 5.99
N ARG A 60 -10.22 -23.19 5.14
CA ARG A 60 -11.51 -23.74 4.69
C ARG A 60 -11.37 -24.65 3.46
N GLY A 61 -10.17 -24.78 2.89
CA GLY A 61 -9.94 -25.53 1.65
C GLY A 61 -10.47 -24.84 0.39
N GLU A 62 -10.88 -23.57 0.50
CA GLU A 62 -11.28 -22.76 -0.64
C GLU A 62 -10.03 -22.36 -1.46
N PRO A 63 -10.15 -22.21 -2.79
CA PRO A 63 -9.06 -21.68 -3.59
C PRO A 63 -8.71 -20.26 -3.12
N VAL A 64 -7.43 -20.06 -2.77
CA VAL A 64 -6.91 -18.80 -2.19
C VAL A 64 -7.17 -17.58 -3.07
N GLU A 65 -7.24 -17.80 -4.38
CA GLU A 65 -7.51 -16.78 -5.39
C GLU A 65 -8.55 -17.31 -6.38
N ASP A 66 -9.82 -17.05 -6.06
CA ASP A 66 -10.92 -17.18 -7.01
C ASP A 66 -10.72 -16.25 -8.23
N GLU A 67 -11.32 -16.59 -9.37
CA GLU A 67 -11.22 -15.83 -10.63
C GLU A 67 -11.62 -14.37 -10.43
N LEU A 68 -12.72 -14.13 -9.69
CA LEU A 68 -13.16 -12.79 -9.31
C LEU A 68 -12.07 -12.02 -8.54
N SER A 69 -11.40 -12.67 -7.59
CA SER A 69 -10.33 -12.03 -6.81
C SER A 69 -9.11 -11.70 -7.67
N LYS A 70 -8.79 -12.54 -8.66
CA LYS A 70 -7.72 -12.27 -9.63
C LYS A 70 -8.06 -11.08 -10.52
N HIS A 71 -9.28 -11.02 -11.06
CA HIS A 71 -9.71 -9.89 -11.89
C HIS A 71 -9.77 -8.58 -11.10
N ILE A 72 -10.24 -8.60 -9.86
CA ILE A 72 -10.21 -7.42 -8.97
C ILE A 72 -8.75 -6.96 -8.79
N LEU A 73 -7.83 -7.88 -8.52
CA LEU A 73 -6.42 -7.55 -8.32
C LEU A 73 -5.79 -6.96 -9.60
N GLN A 74 -6.04 -7.57 -10.77
CA GLN A 74 -5.54 -7.07 -12.06
C GLN A 74 -6.07 -5.67 -12.38
N LYS A 75 -7.38 -5.44 -12.23
CA LYS A 75 -8.00 -4.13 -12.49
C LYS A 75 -7.51 -3.07 -11.49
N THR A 76 -7.37 -3.46 -10.21
CA THR A 76 -6.79 -2.60 -9.17
C THR A 76 -5.35 -2.21 -9.53
N ALA A 77 -4.51 -3.17 -9.89
CA ALA A 77 -3.12 -2.92 -10.24
C ALA A 77 -3.00 -1.98 -11.45
N ALA A 78 -3.80 -2.19 -12.50
CA ALA A 78 -3.82 -1.31 -13.66
C ALA A 78 -4.25 0.11 -13.30
N TRP A 79 -5.40 0.27 -12.62
CA TRP A 79 -5.94 1.59 -12.28
C TRP A 79 -5.02 2.37 -11.34
N SER A 80 -4.55 1.71 -10.28
CA SER A 80 -3.64 2.34 -9.31
C SER A 80 -2.31 2.72 -9.93
N TYR A 81 -1.79 1.93 -10.88
CA TYR A 81 -0.59 2.28 -11.63
C TYR A 81 -0.80 3.55 -12.45
N TYR A 82 -1.87 3.65 -13.25
CA TYR A 82 -2.13 4.86 -14.03
C TYR A 82 -2.37 6.10 -13.15
N ILE A 83 -3.13 5.97 -12.07
CA ILE A 83 -3.34 7.06 -11.11
C ILE A 83 -2.01 7.49 -10.49
N SER A 84 -1.14 6.54 -10.15
CA SER A 84 0.15 6.84 -9.54
C SER A 84 1.09 7.62 -10.46
N LEU A 85 1.02 7.41 -11.78
CA LEU A 85 1.81 8.20 -12.73
C LEU A 85 1.44 9.68 -12.67
N TYR A 86 0.15 10.00 -12.61
CA TYR A 86 -0.31 11.38 -12.46
C TYR A 86 -0.03 11.95 -11.07
N LEU A 87 -0.05 11.10 -10.03
CA LEU A 87 0.36 11.49 -8.68
C LEU A 87 1.83 11.92 -8.67
N TRP A 88 2.72 11.18 -9.34
CA TRP A 88 4.13 11.57 -9.47
C TRP A 88 4.31 12.91 -10.18
N VAL A 89 3.59 13.15 -11.28
CA VAL A 89 3.61 14.44 -11.97
C VAL A 89 3.18 15.57 -11.04
N ALA A 90 2.09 15.36 -10.29
CA ALA A 90 1.60 16.34 -9.32
C ALA A 90 2.62 16.61 -8.20
N MET A 91 3.26 15.57 -7.67
CA MET A 91 4.27 15.75 -6.63
C MET A 91 5.51 16.49 -7.12
N ILE A 92 6.00 16.21 -8.32
CA ILE A 92 7.14 16.95 -8.90
C ILE A 92 6.78 18.43 -9.03
N TYR A 93 5.56 18.74 -9.50
CA TYR A 93 5.09 20.12 -9.58
C TYR A 93 4.99 20.80 -8.20
N ILE A 94 4.51 20.09 -7.19
CA ILE A 94 4.37 20.61 -5.81
C ILE A 94 5.73 20.80 -5.15
N LYS A 95 6.69 19.92 -5.40
CA LYS A 95 8.05 19.98 -4.87
C LYS A 95 8.75 21.31 -5.19
N ASP A 96 8.49 21.87 -6.38
CA ASP A 96 9.08 23.16 -6.76
C ASP A 96 8.44 24.35 -6.02
N ARG A 97 7.33 24.13 -5.30
CA ARG A 97 6.54 25.15 -4.60
C ARG A 97 6.56 25.02 -3.08
N VAL A 98 6.86 23.83 -2.57
CA VAL A 98 7.00 23.52 -1.15
C VAL A 98 8.42 23.00 -1.00
N GLU A 99 9.28 23.67 -0.23
CA GLU A 99 10.65 23.22 0.03
C GLU A 99 10.60 21.82 0.66
N MET A 100 10.74 20.79 -0.18
CA MET A 100 10.60 19.39 0.19
C MET A 100 11.86 18.65 -0.20
N ASP A 101 12.46 17.96 0.76
CA ASP A 101 13.66 17.19 0.54
C ASP A 101 13.40 16.01 -0.41
N ASN A 102 14.44 15.61 -1.14
CA ASN A 102 14.36 14.50 -2.09
C ASN A 102 13.93 13.20 -1.42
N GLU A 103 14.38 12.96 -0.19
CA GLU A 103 14.02 11.77 0.60
C GLU A 103 12.53 11.76 0.96
N GLN A 104 12.01 12.90 1.41
CA GLN A 104 10.59 13.07 1.70
C GLN A 104 9.73 12.94 0.44
N LEU A 105 10.20 13.43 -0.72
CA LEU A 105 9.51 13.28 -2.00
C LEU A 105 9.38 11.82 -2.40
N ILE A 106 10.47 11.06 -2.32
CA ILE A 106 10.47 9.64 -2.67
C ILE A 106 9.57 8.86 -1.71
N GLY A 107 9.71 9.09 -0.40
CA GLY A 107 8.89 8.44 0.63
C GLY A 107 7.40 8.73 0.44
N THR A 108 7.04 10.00 0.27
CA THR A 108 5.65 10.41 0.02
C THR A 108 5.11 9.81 -1.28
N GLY A 109 5.95 9.71 -2.33
CA GLY A 109 5.55 9.10 -3.59
C GLY A 109 5.23 7.63 -3.48
N VAL A 110 6.12 6.85 -2.86
CA VAL A 110 5.89 5.41 -2.63
C VAL A 110 4.64 5.19 -1.80
N LEU A 111 4.42 6.00 -0.75
CA LEU A 111 3.20 5.94 0.05
C LEU A 111 1.96 6.33 -0.76
N GLY A 112 2.05 7.35 -1.61
CA GLY A 112 0.99 7.75 -2.53
C GLY A 112 0.59 6.62 -3.49
N MET A 113 1.57 5.86 -4.01
CA MET A 113 1.30 4.66 -4.83
C MET A 113 0.53 3.61 -4.02
N ALA A 114 0.97 3.31 -2.80
CA ALA A 114 0.34 2.32 -1.94
C ALA A 114 -1.09 2.73 -1.53
N VAL A 115 -1.30 4.00 -1.19
CA VAL A 115 -2.63 4.54 -0.88
C VAL A 115 -3.54 4.46 -2.10
N SER A 116 -3.05 4.84 -3.28
CA SER A 116 -3.80 4.74 -4.54
C SER A 116 -4.24 3.30 -4.81
N PHE A 117 -3.38 2.33 -4.55
CA PHE A 117 -3.73 0.91 -4.63
C PHE A 117 -4.86 0.53 -3.67
N VAL A 118 -4.77 0.90 -2.39
CA VAL A 118 -5.82 0.59 -1.40
C VAL A 118 -7.15 1.23 -1.77
N VAL A 119 -7.14 2.49 -2.19
CA VAL A 119 -8.36 3.21 -2.62
C VAL A 119 -8.99 2.54 -3.84
N CYS A 120 -8.20 2.23 -4.87
CA CYS A 120 -8.69 1.53 -6.06
C CYS A 120 -9.25 0.16 -5.70
N TRP A 121 -8.57 -0.57 -4.81
CA TRP A 121 -9.00 -1.90 -4.38
C TRP A 121 -10.34 -1.83 -3.66
N LEU A 122 -10.49 -0.90 -2.72
CA LEU A 122 -11.75 -0.70 -1.98
C LEU A 122 -12.87 -0.32 -2.96
N PHE A 123 -12.61 0.61 -3.87
CA PHE A 123 -13.60 1.06 -4.85
C PHE A 123 -14.09 -0.08 -5.75
N ILE A 124 -13.17 -0.85 -6.34
CA ILE A 124 -13.51 -1.97 -7.23
C ILE A 124 -14.23 -3.08 -6.44
N LYS A 125 -13.77 -3.35 -5.21
CA LYS A 125 -14.37 -4.38 -4.36
C LYS A 125 -15.80 -4.02 -3.92
N PHE A 126 -16.08 -2.76 -3.59
CA PHE A 126 -17.43 -2.33 -3.21
C PHE A 126 -18.38 -2.21 -4.41
N ARG A 127 -17.88 -1.74 -5.56
CA ARG A 127 -18.70 -1.61 -6.77
C ARG A 127 -19.04 -2.96 -7.41
N GLY A 128 -18.19 -3.97 -7.18
CA GLY A 128 -18.28 -5.27 -7.84
C GLY A 128 -17.86 -5.18 -9.31
N LEU A 129 -17.42 -6.31 -9.87
CA LEU A 129 -17.21 -6.42 -11.32
C LEU A 129 -18.58 -6.67 -11.97
N ARG A 130 -19.18 -5.63 -12.53
CA ARG A 130 -20.39 -5.76 -13.37
C ARG A 130 -19.92 -6.09 -14.79
N HIS A 131 -20.18 -7.33 -15.21
CA HIS A 131 -20.09 -7.86 -16.58
C HIS A 131 -19.16 -7.07 -17.53
N GLU A 132 -17.86 -7.28 -17.38
CA GLU A 132 -16.87 -7.13 -18.45
C GLU A 132 -16.33 -8.53 -18.75
#